data_AF-A0A377TUW1-F1
#
_entry.id   AF-A0A377TUW1-F1
#
_cell.length_a   1.000
_cell.length_b   1.000
_cell.length_c   1.000
_cell.angle_alpha   90.00
_cell.angle_beta   90.00
_cell.angle_gamma   90.00
#
_symmetry.space_group_name_H-M   'P 1'
#
loop_
_entity.id
_entity.type
_entity.pdbx_description
1 polymer ?
#
loop_
_entity_poly.entity_id
_entity_poly.type
_entity_poly.pdbx_seq_one_letter_code
_entity_poly.pdbx_strand_id
1 'polypeptide(L)'
;MQEMAARYGCDIAHPARTAREAVQWLYFAYLAAVKSQNGGAMSLGRTATFLDIYIERDLRAGLLNEEQAQELIDHFIMKIRMVRFLRTPEFDSLFSGDPIWATEVLGGMGLDGRTLVSKTTFRYLHTLHTMGPAPEPNLTVLWSQALPAAFKKYAARVSIATSSLQYENDDLMRSDFHSDDYAIACCVSPMVIGKQMQFFGARANLAKTLLYAINGGVDEKLKIQVGPKPTLCVMRCWTTTP
;
A
#
# COMPACT_ATOMS: atom_id res chain seq x y z
N MET A 1 0.10 -20.65 10.83
CA MET A 1 -1.15 -19.96 10.41
C MET A 1 -2.40 -20.75 10.81
N GLN A 2 -2.52 -22.05 10.49
CA GLN A 2 -3.65 -22.90 10.89
C GLN A 2 -3.89 -22.91 12.40
N GLU A 3 -2.86 -23.17 13.21
CA GLU A 3 -2.96 -23.13 14.68
C GLU A 3 -3.44 -21.77 15.21
N MET A 4 -3.04 -20.68 14.55
CA MET A 4 -3.48 -19.33 14.93
C MET A 4 -4.97 -19.17 14.65
N ALA A 5 -5.44 -19.52 13.46
CA ALA A 5 -6.85 -19.42 13.09
C ALA A 5 -7.74 -20.33 13.94
N ALA A 6 -7.26 -21.52 14.32
CA ALA A 6 -7.98 -22.45 15.19
C ALA A 6 -8.30 -21.83 16.57
N ARG A 7 -7.44 -20.94 17.11
CA ARG A 7 -7.72 -20.20 18.35
C ARG A 7 -8.90 -19.23 18.23
N TYR A 8 -9.28 -18.85 17.01
CA TYR A 8 -10.45 -18.05 16.70
C TYR A 8 -11.63 -18.92 16.22
N GLY A 9 -11.58 -20.23 16.44
CA GLY A 9 -12.65 -21.17 16.05
C GLY A 9 -12.74 -21.40 14.53
N CYS A 10 -11.67 -21.14 13.79
CA CYS A 10 -11.66 -21.21 12.33
C CYS A 10 -10.73 -22.31 11.82
N ASP A 11 -11.23 -23.23 10.99
CA ASP A 11 -10.42 -24.23 10.27
C ASP A 11 -10.09 -23.77 8.84
N ILE A 12 -8.84 -23.35 8.64
CA ILE A 12 -8.32 -22.86 7.35
C ILE A 12 -7.60 -23.95 6.53
N ALA A 13 -7.74 -25.22 6.89
CA ALA A 13 -7.15 -26.31 6.11
C ALA A 13 -7.72 -26.42 4.70
N HIS A 14 -8.92 -25.88 4.49
CA HIS A 14 -9.65 -25.95 3.23
C HIS A 14 -9.80 -24.56 2.57
N PRO A 15 -9.89 -24.50 1.24
CA PRO A 15 -10.17 -23.25 0.53
C PRO A 15 -11.47 -22.61 1.00
N ALA A 16 -11.50 -21.27 1.03
CA ALA A 16 -12.69 -20.50 1.37
C ALA A 16 -13.85 -20.81 0.42
N ARG A 17 -15.02 -21.07 0.99
CA ARG A 17 -16.26 -21.43 0.29
C ARG A 17 -17.29 -20.32 0.29
N THR A 18 -17.16 -19.32 1.15
CA THR A 18 -18.06 -18.15 1.24
C THR A 18 -17.27 -16.85 1.17
N ALA A 19 -17.94 -15.72 0.91
CA ALA A 19 -17.35 -14.39 1.01
C ALA A 19 -16.79 -14.12 2.41
N ARG A 20 -17.50 -14.57 3.46
CA ARG A 20 -17.05 -14.48 4.84
C ARG A 20 -15.75 -15.22 5.08
N GLU A 21 -15.67 -16.47 4.60
CA GLU A 21 -14.43 -17.24 4.71
C GLU A 21 -13.30 -16.64 3.87
N ALA A 22 -13.58 -16.11 2.67
CA ALA A 22 -12.55 -15.52 1.81
C ALA A 22 -11.91 -14.28 2.46
N VAL A 23 -12.74 -13.38 2.98
CA VAL A 23 -12.27 -12.21 3.74
C VAL A 23 -11.50 -12.65 4.99
N GLN A 24 -12.03 -13.63 5.74
CA GLN A 24 -11.41 -14.10 6.98
C GLN A 24 -10.08 -14.82 6.74
N TRP A 25 -9.95 -15.63 5.69
CA TRP A 25 -8.72 -16.37 5.36
C TRP A 25 -7.63 -15.42 4.89
N LEU A 26 -8.01 -14.44 4.06
CA LEU A 26 -7.11 -13.38 3.64
C LEU A 26 -6.60 -12.60 4.87
N TYR A 27 -7.52 -12.22 5.77
CA TYR A 27 -7.12 -11.56 7.00
C TYR A 27 -6.21 -12.43 7.88
N PHE A 28 -6.44 -13.74 8.00
CA PHE A 28 -5.53 -14.60 8.78
C PHE A 28 -4.15 -14.73 8.16
N ALA A 29 -4.03 -14.74 6.83
CA ALA A 29 -2.73 -14.70 6.17
C ALA A 29 -1.98 -13.40 6.53
N TYR A 30 -2.66 -12.26 6.40
CA TYR A 30 -2.07 -10.96 6.78
C TYR A 30 -1.78 -10.85 8.28
N LEU A 31 -2.68 -11.34 9.13
CA LEU A 31 -2.54 -11.35 10.59
C LEU A 31 -1.31 -12.16 11.03
N ALA A 32 -1.03 -13.28 10.36
CA ALA A 32 0.16 -14.08 10.63
C ALA A 32 1.44 -13.28 10.29
N ALA A 33 1.44 -12.51 9.20
CA ALA A 33 2.57 -11.65 8.84
C ALA A 33 2.81 -10.56 9.90
N VAL A 34 1.78 -9.78 10.27
CA VAL A 34 1.93 -8.69 11.26
C VAL A 34 2.11 -9.18 12.70
N LYS A 35 1.87 -10.46 12.99
CA LYS A 35 2.21 -11.07 14.29
C LYS A 35 3.64 -11.58 14.37
N SER A 36 4.28 -11.84 13.23
CA SER A 36 5.61 -12.44 13.18
C SER A 36 6.70 -11.46 12.73
N GLN A 37 6.31 -10.37 12.05
CA GLN A 37 7.20 -9.36 11.51
C GLN A 37 6.71 -7.96 11.88
N ASN A 38 7.65 -7.02 12.00
CA ASN A 38 7.39 -5.61 12.31
C ASN A 38 8.07 -4.69 11.28
N GLY A 39 8.03 -5.07 10.00
CA GLY A 39 8.63 -4.31 8.90
C GLY A 39 8.18 -2.85 8.87
N GLY A 40 8.98 -1.99 8.23
CA GLY A 40 8.66 -0.57 8.09
C GLY A 40 7.31 -0.37 7.41
N ALA A 41 7.05 -1.13 6.34
CA ALA A 41 5.76 -1.21 5.67
C ALA A 41 5.26 -2.66 5.66
N MET A 42 4.00 -2.86 6.03
CA MET A 42 3.33 -4.17 6.00
C MET A 42 2.13 -4.10 5.06
N SER A 43 2.38 -3.94 3.75
CA SER A 43 1.32 -3.69 2.76
C SER A 43 0.41 -4.89 2.55
N LEU A 44 -0.87 -4.61 2.29
CA LEU A 44 -1.91 -5.63 2.14
C LEU A 44 -1.91 -6.25 0.73
N GLY A 45 -1.64 -5.46 -0.29
CA GLY A 45 -1.53 -5.91 -1.68
C GLY A 45 -2.68 -5.43 -2.56
N ARG A 46 -3.29 -6.33 -3.34
CA ARG A 46 -4.40 -6.07 -4.27
C ARG A 46 -5.52 -7.08 -4.02
N THR A 47 -6.42 -6.75 -3.11
CA THR A 47 -7.35 -7.72 -2.53
C THR A 47 -8.80 -7.42 -2.86
N ALA A 48 -9.17 -6.17 -3.10
CA ALA A 48 -10.56 -5.76 -3.31
C ALA A 48 -11.24 -6.50 -4.48
N THR A 49 -10.60 -6.55 -5.65
CA THR A 49 -11.16 -7.22 -6.84
C THR A 49 -11.18 -8.74 -6.70
N PHE A 50 -10.19 -9.31 -6.01
CA PHE A 50 -10.17 -10.75 -5.67
C PHE A 50 -11.34 -11.12 -4.76
N LEU A 51 -11.58 -10.35 -3.70
CA LEU A 51 -12.67 -10.59 -2.76
C LEU A 51 -14.05 -10.37 -3.40
N ASP A 52 -14.16 -9.48 -4.39
CA ASP A 52 -15.41 -9.25 -5.12
C ASP A 52 -15.91 -10.51 -5.83
N ILE A 53 -15.02 -11.42 -6.25
CA ILE A 53 -15.40 -12.70 -6.88
C ILE A 53 -16.27 -13.53 -5.92
N TYR A 54 -15.91 -13.58 -4.64
CA TYR A 54 -16.65 -14.32 -3.62
C TYR A 54 -17.91 -13.57 -3.19
N ILE A 55 -17.81 -12.25 -3.00
CA ILE A 55 -18.94 -11.41 -2.59
C ILE A 55 -20.03 -11.42 -3.65
N GLU A 56 -19.69 -11.22 -4.93
CA GLU A 56 -20.66 -11.21 -6.03
C GLU A 56 -21.32 -12.58 -6.21
N ARG A 57 -20.57 -13.68 -6.04
CA ARG A 57 -21.15 -15.03 -6.06
C ARG A 57 -22.19 -15.21 -4.95
N ASP A 58 -21.85 -14.82 -3.73
CA ASP A 58 -22.73 -15.01 -2.57
C ASP A 58 -23.95 -14.06 -2.61
N LEU A 59 -23.80 -12.84 -3.15
CA LEU A 59 -24.91 -11.93 -3.46
C LEU A 59 -25.89 -12.57 -4.45
N ARG A 60 -25.39 -13.17 -5.54
CA ARG A 60 -26.23 -13.83 -6.56
C ARG A 60 -26.93 -15.08 -6.02
N ALA A 61 -26.29 -15.79 -5.09
CA ALA A 61 -26.87 -16.95 -4.42
C ALA A 61 -27.84 -16.57 -3.28
N GLY A 62 -27.98 -15.27 -2.96
CA GLY A 62 -28.83 -14.80 -1.85
C GLY A 62 -28.30 -15.16 -0.47
N LEU A 63 -27.01 -15.50 -0.34
CA LEU A 63 -26.37 -15.86 0.93
C LEU A 63 -26.03 -14.64 1.77
N LEU A 64 -25.86 -13.48 1.12
CA LEU A 64 -25.71 -12.18 1.75
C LEU A 64 -26.35 -11.10 0.88
N ASN A 65 -26.67 -9.96 1.49
CA ASN A 65 -27.14 -8.75 0.81
C ASN A 65 -26.03 -7.69 0.74
N GLU A 66 -26.28 -6.57 0.05
CA GLU A 66 -25.27 -5.52 -0.14
C GLU A 66 -24.81 -4.86 1.18
N GLU A 67 -25.71 -4.69 2.14
CA GLU A 67 -25.38 -4.13 3.46
C GLU A 67 -24.46 -5.07 4.23
N GLN A 68 -24.75 -6.37 4.22
CA GLN A 68 -23.88 -7.39 4.80
C GLN A 68 -22.53 -7.45 4.07
N ALA A 69 -22.51 -7.32 2.74
CA ALA A 69 -21.26 -7.23 1.98
C ALA A 69 -20.39 -6.05 2.44
N GLN A 70 -21.01 -4.87 2.64
CA GLN A 70 -20.31 -3.71 3.16
C GLN A 70 -19.84 -3.92 4.60
N GLU A 71 -20.68 -4.49 5.48
CA GLU A 71 -20.31 -4.81 6.87
C GLU A 71 -19.08 -5.73 6.93
N LEU A 72 -19.03 -6.75 6.06
CA LEU A 72 -17.87 -7.63 5.96
C LEU A 72 -16.58 -6.87 5.59
N ILE A 73 -16.66 -5.95 4.63
CA ILE A 73 -15.51 -5.11 4.23
C ILE A 73 -15.17 -4.10 5.33
N ASP A 74 -16.15 -3.49 5.98
CA ASP A 74 -15.95 -2.55 7.08
C ASP A 74 -15.21 -3.24 8.24
N HIS A 75 -15.65 -4.44 8.65
CA HIS A 75 -14.96 -5.20 9.70
C HIS A 75 -13.54 -5.60 9.30
N PHE A 76 -13.32 -5.99 8.05
CA PHE A 76 -11.99 -6.29 7.54
C PHE A 76 -11.07 -5.06 7.63
N ILE A 77 -11.51 -3.92 7.06
CA ILE A 77 -10.75 -2.67 7.04
C ILE A 77 -10.55 -2.11 8.46
N MET A 78 -11.54 -2.25 9.34
CA MET A 78 -11.42 -1.91 10.76
C MET A 78 -10.26 -2.67 11.41
N LYS A 79 -10.08 -3.96 11.11
CA LYS A 79 -8.96 -4.73 11.67
C LYS A 79 -7.62 -4.29 11.08
N ILE A 80 -7.57 -3.92 9.80
CA ILE A 80 -6.37 -3.35 9.20
C ILE A 80 -6.00 -2.01 9.86
N ARG A 81 -6.99 -1.14 10.16
CA ARG A 81 -6.81 0.12 10.91
C ARG A 81 -6.23 -0.07 12.31
N MET A 82 -6.37 -1.25 12.90
CA MET A 82 -5.96 -1.56 14.28
C MET A 82 -4.55 -2.18 14.38
N VAL A 83 -3.86 -2.45 13.26
CA VAL A 83 -2.49 -2.98 13.31
C VAL A 83 -1.57 -1.94 13.94
N ARG A 84 -0.75 -2.37 14.91
CA ARG A 84 0.22 -1.52 15.59
C ARG A 84 1.52 -2.27 15.84
N PHE A 85 2.61 -1.51 15.86
CA PHE A 85 3.94 -2.01 16.19
C PHE A 85 4.55 -1.13 17.28
N LEU A 86 5.26 -1.76 18.22
CA LEU A 86 6.06 -1.02 19.19
C LEU A 86 7.27 -0.40 18.47
N ARG A 87 7.40 0.93 18.53
CA ARG A 87 8.48 1.71 17.91
C ARG A 87 9.19 2.57 18.94
N THR A 88 10.47 2.88 18.69
CA THR A 88 11.24 3.82 19.51
C THR A 88 11.02 5.26 19.05
N PRO A 89 11.33 6.28 19.89
CA PRO A 89 11.25 7.69 19.48
C PRO A 89 12.09 8.03 18.24
N GLU A 90 13.25 7.37 18.05
CA GLU A 90 14.09 7.57 16.87
C GLU A 90 13.38 7.10 15.59
N PHE A 91 12.67 5.98 15.65
CA PHE A 91 11.87 5.49 14.54
C PHE A 91 10.75 6.49 14.19
N ASP A 92 10.02 6.97 15.20
CA ASP A 92 8.94 7.95 14.99
C ASP A 92 9.46 9.27 14.39
N SER A 93 10.69 9.69 14.73
CA SER A 93 11.32 10.86 14.11
C SER A 93 11.64 10.69 12.61
N LEU A 94 11.83 9.46 12.15
CA LEU A 94 12.09 9.12 10.74
C LEU A 94 10.81 8.79 9.97
N PHE A 95 9.85 8.16 10.64
CA PHE A 95 8.59 7.65 10.13
C PHE A 95 7.44 8.11 11.02
N SER A 96 7.15 9.41 10.96
CA SER A 96 6.19 10.08 11.85
C SER A 96 4.74 9.69 11.60
N GLY A 97 3.93 9.70 12.66
CA GLY A 97 2.47 9.56 12.56
C GLY A 97 1.96 8.13 12.73
N ASP A 98 2.74 7.28 13.40
CA ASP A 98 2.43 5.85 13.64
C ASP A 98 2.02 5.08 12.36
N PRO A 99 2.79 5.19 11.24
CA PRO A 99 2.41 4.57 9.98
C PRO A 99 2.67 3.07 9.99
N ILE A 100 1.80 2.33 9.30
CA ILE A 100 1.93 0.87 9.07
C ILE A 100 2.18 0.59 7.59
N TRP A 101 1.68 1.47 6.71
CA TRP A 101 1.57 1.27 5.28
C TRP A 101 0.93 -0.07 4.95
N ALA A 102 -0.27 -0.30 5.49
CA ALA A 102 -1.13 -1.40 5.09
C ALA A 102 -1.76 -1.10 3.72
N THR A 103 -0.90 -0.87 2.73
CA THR A 103 -1.25 -0.37 1.41
C THR A 103 -2.08 -1.41 0.65
N GLU A 104 -3.24 -0.97 0.17
CA GLU A 104 -4.14 -1.72 -0.69
C GLU A 104 -4.29 -0.97 -2.01
N VAL A 105 -4.06 -1.66 -3.12
CA VAL A 105 -4.26 -1.09 -4.45
C VAL A 105 -5.65 -1.43 -5.00
N LEU A 106 -6.33 -0.42 -5.55
CA LEU A 106 -7.71 -0.48 -5.99
C LEU A 106 -7.81 -0.17 -7.50
N GLY A 107 -8.63 -0.96 -8.20
CA GLY A 107 -8.93 -0.70 -9.61
C GLY A 107 -7.80 -1.12 -10.55
N GLY A 108 -7.37 -0.22 -11.44
CA GLY A 108 -6.48 -0.53 -12.56
C GLY A 108 -7.21 -1.17 -13.75
N MET A 109 -6.44 -1.50 -14.79
CA MET A 109 -6.91 -2.19 -16.00
C MET A 109 -6.22 -3.54 -16.14
N GLY A 110 -6.87 -4.48 -16.81
CA GLY A 110 -6.26 -5.75 -17.24
C GLY A 110 -5.39 -5.55 -18.48
N LEU A 111 -4.47 -6.48 -18.73
CA LEU A 111 -3.72 -6.55 -19.99
C LEU A 111 -4.65 -6.79 -21.18
N ASP A 112 -5.82 -7.39 -20.94
CA ASP A 112 -6.89 -7.60 -21.92
C ASP A 112 -7.76 -6.36 -22.21
N GLY A 113 -7.48 -5.23 -21.55
CA GLY A 113 -8.18 -3.96 -21.73
C GLY A 113 -9.46 -3.81 -20.91
N ARG A 114 -9.93 -4.83 -20.20
CA ARG A 114 -11.07 -4.69 -19.26
C ARG A 114 -10.63 -3.98 -17.99
N THR A 115 -11.55 -3.29 -17.33
CA THR A 115 -11.25 -2.69 -16.02
C THR A 115 -11.17 -3.75 -14.93
N LEU A 116 -10.28 -3.55 -13.97
CA LEU A 116 -10.20 -4.32 -12.73
C LEU A 116 -10.92 -3.60 -11.57
N VAL A 117 -11.63 -2.51 -11.85
CA VAL A 117 -12.60 -1.90 -10.93
C VAL A 117 -13.77 -2.86 -10.72
N SER A 118 -14.08 -3.14 -9.46
CA SER A 118 -15.15 -4.04 -9.03
C SER A 118 -16.11 -3.33 -8.06
N LYS A 119 -17.25 -3.93 -7.69
CA LYS A 119 -18.13 -3.32 -6.66
C LYS A 119 -17.39 -3.17 -5.33
N THR A 120 -16.57 -4.16 -4.98
CA THR A 120 -15.76 -4.11 -3.76
C THR A 120 -14.72 -2.99 -3.77
N THR A 121 -14.21 -2.53 -4.92
CA THR A 121 -13.37 -1.30 -4.94
C THR A 121 -14.13 -0.07 -4.44
N PHE A 122 -15.44 0.04 -4.74
CA PHE A 122 -16.28 1.08 -4.17
C PHE A 122 -16.52 0.85 -2.67
N ARG A 123 -16.76 -0.40 -2.24
CA ARG A 123 -16.94 -0.74 -0.82
C ARG A 123 -15.72 -0.38 0.04
N TYR A 124 -14.52 -0.61 -0.48
CA TYR A 124 -13.26 -0.21 0.17
C TYR A 124 -13.18 1.31 0.35
N LEU A 125 -13.42 2.07 -0.72
CA LEU A 125 -13.47 3.53 -0.63
C LEU A 125 -14.60 4.03 0.29
N HIS A 126 -15.73 3.32 0.31
CA HIS A 126 -16.88 3.65 1.14
C HIS A 126 -16.61 3.47 2.64
N THR A 127 -15.59 2.70 3.03
CA THR A 127 -15.16 2.61 4.44
C THR A 127 -14.73 3.96 5.03
N LEU A 128 -14.30 4.90 4.19
CA LEU A 128 -13.98 6.27 4.59
C LEU A 128 -15.24 7.11 4.87
N HIS A 129 -16.42 6.62 4.48
CA HIS A 129 -17.72 7.17 4.84
C HIS A 129 -18.35 6.44 6.03
N THR A 130 -18.38 5.10 6.01
CA THR A 130 -19.02 4.30 7.09
C THR A 130 -18.27 4.41 8.41
N MET A 131 -16.93 4.46 8.38
CA MET A 131 -16.07 4.54 9.56
C MET A 131 -15.25 5.83 9.63
N GLY A 132 -15.57 6.80 8.77
CA GLY A 132 -14.87 8.08 8.67
C GLY A 132 -13.46 8.00 8.06
N PRO A 133 -12.85 9.18 7.79
CA PRO A 133 -11.51 9.30 7.23
C PRO A 133 -10.46 8.61 8.13
N ALA A 134 -9.51 7.92 7.52
CA ALA A 134 -8.40 7.31 8.22
C ALA A 134 -7.16 7.24 7.31
N PRO A 135 -5.95 7.38 7.86
CA PRO A 135 -4.70 7.23 7.10
C PRO A 135 -4.40 5.77 6.73
N GLU A 136 -4.98 4.80 7.46
CA GLU A 136 -4.85 3.38 7.20
C GLU A 136 -6.23 2.74 6.90
N PRO A 137 -6.29 1.68 6.09
CA PRO A 137 -5.24 1.26 5.17
C PRO A 137 -4.89 2.38 4.19
N ASN A 138 -3.64 2.40 3.74
CA ASN A 138 -3.21 3.33 2.70
C ASN A 138 -3.86 2.94 1.34
N LEU A 139 -5.04 3.49 1.07
CA LEU A 139 -5.83 3.16 -0.12
C LEU A 139 -5.27 3.85 -1.37
N THR A 140 -4.83 3.03 -2.33
CA THR A 140 -4.12 3.46 -3.53
C THR A 140 -4.92 3.17 -4.77
N VAL A 141 -5.37 4.18 -5.49
CA VAL A 141 -6.06 3.97 -6.76
C VAL A 141 -5.02 3.80 -7.86
N LEU A 142 -5.02 2.64 -8.51
CA LEU A 142 -4.26 2.40 -9.74
C LEU A 142 -5.00 3.12 -10.88
N TRP A 143 -4.51 4.32 -11.20
CA TRP A 143 -5.16 5.24 -12.09
C TRP A 143 -4.79 4.97 -13.54
N SER A 144 -5.81 4.78 -14.38
CA SER A 144 -5.68 4.71 -15.84
C SER A 144 -6.64 5.67 -16.51
N GLN A 145 -6.24 6.21 -17.66
CA GLN A 145 -7.12 6.98 -18.55
C GLN A 145 -8.34 6.16 -19.01
N ALA A 146 -8.25 4.84 -19.06
CA ALA A 146 -9.34 3.95 -19.47
C ALA A 146 -10.28 3.53 -18.32
N LEU A 147 -10.04 3.96 -17.06
CA LEU A 147 -10.92 3.60 -15.96
C LEU A 147 -12.37 4.09 -16.18
N PRO A 148 -13.38 3.36 -15.69
CA PRO A 148 -14.77 3.79 -15.75
C PRO A 148 -14.98 5.19 -15.17
N ALA A 149 -15.67 6.06 -15.90
CA ALA A 149 -15.89 7.44 -15.50
C ALA A 149 -16.59 7.57 -14.14
N ALA A 150 -17.50 6.65 -13.81
CA ALA A 150 -18.18 6.61 -12.51
C ALA A 150 -17.19 6.39 -11.35
N PHE A 151 -16.24 5.47 -11.51
CA PHE A 151 -15.22 5.20 -10.50
C PHE A 151 -14.26 6.39 -10.34
N LYS A 152 -13.80 6.98 -11.45
CA LYS A 152 -12.97 8.20 -11.41
C LYS A 152 -13.64 9.32 -10.62
N LYS A 153 -14.92 9.60 -10.91
CA LYS A 153 -15.71 10.63 -10.22
C LYS A 153 -15.90 10.29 -8.74
N TYR A 154 -16.17 9.02 -8.41
CA TYR A 154 -16.35 8.60 -7.03
C TYR A 154 -15.06 8.71 -6.23
N ALA A 155 -13.93 8.21 -6.75
CA ALA A 155 -12.63 8.35 -6.12
C ALA A 155 -12.28 9.82 -5.88
N ALA A 156 -12.46 10.69 -6.89
CA ALA A 156 -12.23 12.13 -6.74
C ALA A 156 -13.14 12.75 -5.66
N ARG A 157 -14.42 12.37 -5.59
CA ARG A 157 -15.34 12.82 -4.55
C ARG A 157 -14.87 12.39 -3.16
N VAL A 158 -14.41 11.15 -3.00
CA VAL A 158 -13.87 10.64 -1.74
C VAL A 158 -12.61 11.42 -1.36
N SER A 159 -11.68 11.66 -2.28
CA SER A 159 -10.50 12.50 -2.02
C SER A 159 -10.86 13.91 -1.57
N ILE A 160 -11.83 14.57 -2.21
CA ILE A 160 -12.32 15.89 -1.80
C ILE A 160 -12.87 15.84 -0.37
N ALA A 161 -13.61 14.79 -0.02
CA ALA A 161 -14.26 14.66 1.28
C ALA A 161 -13.29 14.28 2.41
N THR A 162 -12.23 13.52 2.13
CA THR A 162 -11.46 12.84 3.18
C THR A 162 -9.95 13.08 3.11
N SER A 163 -9.42 13.51 1.96
CA SER A 163 -7.98 13.62 1.70
C SER A 163 -7.18 12.36 2.06
N SER A 164 -7.82 11.18 2.02
CA SER A 164 -7.25 9.91 2.51
C SER A 164 -6.92 8.89 1.41
N LEU A 165 -6.82 9.33 0.15
CA LEU A 165 -6.50 8.47 -0.99
C LEU A 165 -5.19 8.89 -1.65
N GLN A 166 -4.42 7.91 -2.11
CA GLN A 166 -3.30 8.11 -3.02
C GLN A 166 -3.60 7.54 -4.41
N TYR A 167 -2.85 8.00 -5.42
CA TYR A 167 -3.04 7.64 -6.83
C TYR A 167 -1.69 7.30 -7.45
N GLU A 168 -1.65 6.18 -8.17
CA GLU A 168 -0.45 5.71 -8.87
C GLU A 168 -0.76 5.37 -10.32
N ASN A 169 0.19 5.59 -11.24
CA ASN A 169 -0.07 5.52 -12.68
C ASN A 169 -0.07 4.08 -13.22
N ASP A 170 -1.25 3.51 -13.42
CA ASP A 170 -1.44 2.17 -13.97
C ASP A 170 -1.11 2.07 -15.45
N ASP A 171 -1.32 3.14 -16.23
CA ASP A 171 -0.97 3.15 -17.66
C ASP A 171 0.55 2.99 -17.85
N LEU A 172 1.35 3.47 -16.89
CA LEU A 172 2.79 3.28 -16.87
C LEU A 172 3.18 1.90 -16.32
N MET A 173 2.82 1.60 -15.07
CA MET A 173 3.36 0.43 -14.36
C MET A 173 2.88 -0.90 -14.94
N ARG A 174 1.61 -1.02 -15.33
CA ARG A 174 1.10 -2.25 -15.96
C ARG A 174 1.86 -2.60 -17.23
N SER A 175 2.18 -1.57 -18.01
CA SER A 175 2.95 -1.67 -19.25
C SER A 175 4.40 -2.08 -18.97
N ASP A 176 5.04 -1.44 -17.97
CA ASP A 176 6.42 -1.69 -17.58
C ASP A 176 6.65 -3.12 -17.05
N PHE A 177 5.74 -3.62 -16.21
CA PHE A 177 5.81 -4.99 -15.68
C PHE A 177 5.29 -6.06 -16.64
N HIS A 178 4.60 -5.67 -17.72
CA HIS A 178 3.76 -6.56 -18.52
C HIS A 178 2.87 -7.46 -17.64
N SER A 179 2.29 -6.87 -16.59
CA SER A 179 1.51 -7.56 -15.57
C SER A 179 0.37 -6.68 -15.10
N ASP A 180 -0.83 -7.23 -15.03
CA ASP A 180 -2.00 -6.61 -14.42
C ASP A 180 -2.26 -7.08 -12.98
N ASP A 181 -1.36 -7.92 -12.42
CA ASP A 181 -1.41 -8.41 -11.03
C ASP A 181 -0.18 -7.95 -10.23
N TYR A 182 -0.02 -6.63 -10.14
CA TYR A 182 0.97 -5.97 -9.28
C TYR A 182 0.28 -5.16 -8.18
N ALA A 183 1.04 -4.91 -7.11
CA ALA A 183 0.64 -4.06 -5.99
C ALA A 183 1.72 -3.01 -5.70
N ILE A 184 1.39 -2.06 -4.83
CA ILE A 184 2.31 -1.05 -4.31
C ILE A 184 2.68 -1.43 -2.89
N ALA A 185 3.98 -1.59 -2.63
CA ALA A 185 4.52 -1.73 -1.30
C ALA A 185 4.94 -0.37 -0.74
N CYS A 186 4.68 -0.17 0.55
CA CYS A 186 4.92 1.11 1.23
C CYS A 186 4.14 2.24 0.52
N CYS A 187 4.83 3.27 0.05
CA CYS A 187 4.20 4.42 -0.61
C CYS A 187 3.99 4.21 -2.11
N VAL A 188 5.08 3.89 -2.83
CA VAL A 188 5.16 4.07 -4.31
C VAL A 188 5.95 2.96 -5.02
N SER A 189 6.27 1.86 -4.34
CA SER A 189 7.16 0.84 -4.88
C SER A 189 6.37 -0.35 -5.46
N PRO A 190 6.21 -0.45 -6.80
CA PRO A 190 5.44 -1.53 -7.38
C PRO A 190 6.18 -2.87 -7.34
N MET A 191 5.42 -3.95 -7.20
CA MET A 191 5.91 -5.32 -7.27
C MET A 191 4.83 -6.27 -7.79
N VAL A 192 5.21 -7.22 -8.64
CA VAL A 192 4.31 -8.31 -9.07
C VAL A 192 4.04 -9.23 -7.88
N ILE A 193 2.77 -9.41 -7.54
CA ILE A 193 2.34 -10.06 -6.30
C ILE A 193 2.86 -11.50 -6.24
N GLY A 194 3.50 -11.86 -5.12
CA GLY A 194 4.03 -13.20 -4.87
C GLY A 194 5.23 -13.61 -5.74
N LYS A 195 5.69 -12.75 -6.66
CA LYS A 195 6.82 -13.04 -7.57
C LYS A 195 8.03 -12.15 -7.35
N GLN A 196 7.84 -11.04 -6.63
CA GLN A 196 8.88 -10.05 -6.38
C GLN A 196 8.87 -9.60 -4.92
N MET A 197 10.04 -9.19 -4.45
CA MET A 197 10.23 -8.45 -3.21
C MET A 197 11.37 -7.45 -3.38
N GLN A 198 11.49 -6.49 -2.48
CA GLN A 198 12.51 -5.45 -2.54
C GLN A 198 13.33 -5.42 -1.25
N PHE A 199 14.65 -5.25 -1.37
CA PHE A 199 15.50 -4.93 -0.22
C PHE A 199 15.40 -3.43 0.06
N PHE A 200 14.80 -3.09 1.21
CA PHE A 200 14.54 -1.71 1.59
C PHE A 200 15.83 -0.96 1.92
N GLY A 201 16.11 0.13 1.18
CA GLY A 201 17.34 0.93 1.31
C GLY A 201 17.18 2.29 2.00
N ALA A 202 16.01 2.59 2.59
CA ALA A 202 15.67 3.92 3.10
C ALA A 202 15.95 5.02 2.04
N ARG A 203 16.71 6.07 2.39
CA ARG A 203 17.11 7.14 1.47
C ARG A 203 18.45 7.76 1.87
N ALA A 204 19.20 8.22 0.87
CA ALA A 204 20.40 9.04 1.08
C ALA A 204 20.06 10.54 0.99
N ASN A 205 20.77 11.38 1.75
CA ASN A 205 20.59 12.82 1.71
C ASN A 205 21.49 13.45 0.63
N LEU A 206 20.97 13.55 -0.60
CA LEU A 206 21.71 14.09 -1.75
C LEU A 206 22.09 15.58 -1.59
N ALA A 207 21.25 16.37 -0.91
CA ALA A 207 21.58 17.77 -0.62
C ALA A 207 22.82 17.88 0.27
N LYS A 208 22.93 17.00 1.26
CA LYS A 208 24.09 16.93 2.14
C LYS A 208 25.34 16.41 1.43
N THR A 209 25.18 15.45 0.52
CA THR A 209 26.27 15.00 -0.36
C THR A 209 26.83 16.15 -1.20
N LEU A 210 25.98 17.05 -1.72
CA LEU A 210 26.43 18.25 -2.43
C LEU A 210 27.22 19.18 -1.50
N LEU A 211 26.73 19.44 -0.29
CA LEU A 211 27.46 20.26 0.69
C LEU A 211 28.81 19.64 1.05
N TYR A 212 28.87 18.31 1.20
CA TYR A 212 30.13 17.60 1.41
C TYR A 212 31.07 17.77 0.22
N ALA A 213 30.57 17.70 -1.02
CA ALA A 213 31.41 17.92 -2.20
C ALA A 213 32.02 19.33 -2.20
N ILE A 214 31.24 20.36 -1.81
CA ILE A 214 31.69 21.76 -1.73
C ILE A 214 32.69 21.96 -0.57
N ASN A 215 32.40 21.37 0.59
CA ASN A 215 33.17 21.55 1.83
C ASN A 215 34.31 20.53 2.01
N GLY A 216 34.72 19.83 0.95
CA GLY A 216 35.81 18.86 1.00
C GLY A 216 35.56 17.67 1.96
N GLY A 217 34.32 17.19 2.01
CA GLY A 217 33.86 16.09 2.84
C GLY A 217 33.58 16.47 4.30
N VAL A 218 33.73 17.74 4.67
CA VAL A 218 33.45 18.23 6.03
C VAL A 218 31.99 18.61 6.18
N ASP A 219 31.39 18.16 7.28
CA ASP A 219 30.03 18.51 7.67
C ASP A 219 29.89 19.98 8.05
N GLU A 220 28.93 20.68 7.44
CA GLU A 220 28.73 22.11 7.61
C GLU A 220 28.24 22.51 9.01
N LYS A 221 27.59 21.60 9.75
CA LYS A 221 27.03 21.83 11.09
C LYS A 221 27.94 21.30 12.19
N LEU A 222 28.33 20.03 12.09
CA LEU A 222 29.14 19.32 13.09
C LEU A 222 30.63 19.64 12.99
N LYS A 223 31.08 20.22 11.86
CA LYS A 223 32.49 20.58 11.60
C LYS A 223 33.46 19.39 11.66
N ILE A 224 32.99 18.18 11.38
CA ILE A 224 33.79 16.94 11.34
C ILE A 224 33.96 16.42 9.91
N GLN A 225 35.04 15.70 9.65
CA GLN A 225 35.27 15.01 8.37
C GLN A 225 34.39 13.77 8.28
N VAL A 226 33.41 13.77 7.37
CA VAL A 226 32.51 12.62 7.15
C VAL A 226 32.78 11.96 5.81
N GLY A 227 32.82 12.75 4.73
CA GLY A 227 33.24 12.28 3.41
C GLY A 227 34.75 12.15 3.29
N PRO A 228 35.26 11.63 2.16
CA PRO A 228 36.70 11.57 1.91
C PRO A 228 37.31 12.98 1.88
N LYS A 229 38.53 13.12 2.40
CA LYS A 229 39.29 14.37 2.34
C LYS A 229 39.90 14.51 0.93
N PRO A 230 39.49 15.47 0.10
CA PRO A 230 40.01 15.61 -1.24
C PRO A 230 41.47 16.09 -1.23
N THR A 231 42.23 15.69 -2.24
CA THR A 231 43.63 16.09 -2.45
C THR A 231 43.79 17.47 -3.08
N LEU A 232 42.73 18.02 -3.69
CA LEU A 232 42.70 19.34 -4.33
C LEU A 232 41.57 20.20 -3.75
N CYS A 233 41.88 21.45 -3.45
CA CYS A 233 40.92 22.44 -3.00
C CYS A 233 40.19 23.04 -4.22
N VAL A 234 38.89 23.29 -4.07
CA VAL A 234 38.05 24.16 -4.93
C VAL A 234 37.33 23.49 -6.12
N MET A 235 36.13 22.95 -5.88
CA MET A 235 35.06 22.91 -6.90
C MET A 235 34.16 24.14 -6.67
N ARG A 236 34.40 25.24 -7.39
CA ARG A 236 33.61 26.49 -7.30
C ARG A 236 32.82 26.83 -8.56
N CYS A 237 32.94 26.05 -9.63
CA CYS A 237 32.27 26.32 -10.89
C CYS A 237 31.46 25.09 -11.31
N TRP A 238 30.18 25.27 -11.66
CA TRP A 238 29.49 24.32 -12.53
C TRP A 238 30.34 24.27 -13.81
N THR A 239 31.04 23.15 -14.05
CA THR A 239 31.80 22.95 -15.28
C THR A 239 30.81 22.86 -16.42
N THR A 240 30.43 24.03 -16.93
CA THR A 240 29.93 24.20 -18.30
C THR A 240 31.14 24.00 -19.19
N THR A 241 31.36 22.75 -19.59
CA THR A 241 32.10 22.45 -20.81
C THR A 241 31.05 22.08 -21.85
N PRO A 242 31.05 22.74 -23.02
CA PRO A 242 30.00 22.62 -24.04
C PRO A 242 29.86 21.21 -24.62
#